data_AF-A0A9D7H9N8-F1
#
_entry.id   AF-A0A9D7H9N8-F1
#
_cell.length_a   1.000
_cell.length_b   1.000
_cell.length_c   1.000
_cell.angle_alpha   90.00
_cell.angle_beta   90.00
_cell.angle_gamma   90.00
#
_symmetry.space_group_name_H-M   'P 1'
#
loop_
_entity.id
_entity.type
_entity.pdbx_description
1 polymer ?
#
loop_
_entity_poly.entity_id
_entity_poly.type
_entity_poly.pdbx_seq_one_letter_code
_entity_poly.pdbx_strand_id
1 'polypeptide(L)'
;MYTIHTFVFPSDLDLSVVVPGTTTGGDVLALLAANNICASLDVAGAAFNVADPNAGTLSGGGDVCLSGDAAILTATPNGDSNTPAGYSLAYVLTSGAELTIQQLGAAPEFTVTSGGLYTIHTFVFPSDLDLSVVVPGTTTGGDVLALLAANNICASLDVAGAAFNVADPNAGTLSGGGDTRGGERRHNSSCSQGPRQSCDMAAG
;
A
#
# COMPACT_ATOMS: atom_id res chain seq x y z
N MET A 1 -18.35 19.06 -4.62
CA MET A 1 -18.41 20.41 -4.03
C MET A 1 -19.84 20.70 -3.64
N TYR A 2 -20.07 20.92 -2.36
CA TYR A 2 -21.38 21.26 -1.81
C TYR A 2 -21.38 22.73 -1.43
N THR A 3 -22.49 23.43 -1.57
CA THR A 3 -22.62 24.82 -1.11
C THR A 3 -23.78 24.89 -0.14
N ILE A 4 -23.55 25.45 1.04
CA ILE A 4 -24.62 25.74 2.00
C ILE A 4 -25.05 27.17 1.75
N HIS A 5 -26.33 27.34 1.47
CA HIS A 5 -26.94 28.63 1.25
C HIS A 5 -27.80 28.99 2.46
N THR A 6 -27.74 30.25 2.87
CA THR A 6 -28.70 30.77 3.84
C THR A 6 -29.96 31.18 3.10
N PHE A 7 -31.11 30.70 3.55
CA PHE A 7 -32.41 31.04 2.97
C PHE A 7 -33.34 31.58 4.07
N VAL A 8 -33.77 32.82 3.92
CA VAL A 8 -34.68 33.52 4.83
C VAL A 8 -35.99 33.77 4.10
N PHE A 9 -37.09 33.25 4.64
CA PHE A 9 -38.41 33.28 4.02
C PHE A 9 -39.53 33.36 5.07
N PRO A 10 -40.73 33.83 4.71
CA PRO A 10 -41.85 33.90 5.63
C PRO A 10 -42.41 32.49 5.94
N SER A 11 -42.93 32.29 7.15
CA SER A 11 -43.29 30.96 7.69
C SER A 11 -44.45 30.27 6.96
N ASP A 12 -45.15 31.00 6.10
CA ASP A 12 -46.25 30.53 5.26
C ASP A 12 -45.81 30.09 3.86
N LEU A 13 -44.50 30.19 3.54
CA LEU A 13 -43.99 29.72 2.25
C LEU A 13 -44.08 28.20 2.15
N ASP A 14 -44.79 27.72 1.14
CA ASP A 14 -44.89 26.30 0.85
C ASP A 14 -43.59 25.78 0.22
N LEU A 15 -42.83 25.01 1.00
CA LEU A 15 -41.59 24.38 0.55
C LEU A 15 -41.81 22.99 -0.07
N SER A 16 -43.06 22.52 -0.21
CA SER A 16 -43.34 21.23 -0.85
C SER A 16 -42.89 21.15 -2.31
N VAL A 17 -42.70 22.31 -2.95
CA VAL A 17 -42.15 22.46 -4.31
C VAL A 17 -40.63 22.27 -4.37
N VAL A 18 -39.93 22.33 -3.24
CA VAL A 18 -38.49 22.13 -3.15
C VAL A 18 -38.22 20.65 -2.91
N VAL A 19 -37.77 19.96 -3.95
CA VAL A 19 -37.45 18.54 -3.90
C VAL A 19 -35.92 18.39 -3.82
N PRO A 20 -35.38 17.80 -2.74
CA PRO A 20 -33.95 17.57 -2.61
C PRO A 20 -33.40 16.75 -3.79
N GLY A 21 -32.30 17.24 -4.37
CA GLY A 21 -31.63 16.58 -5.50
C GLY A 21 -32.22 16.90 -6.89
N THR A 22 -33.29 17.69 -6.98
CA THR A 22 -33.87 18.10 -8.27
C THR A 22 -34.10 19.61 -8.38
N THR A 23 -34.64 20.26 -7.35
CA THR A 23 -34.83 21.71 -7.33
C THR A 23 -33.50 22.41 -7.09
N THR A 24 -33.07 23.27 -8.02
CA THR A 24 -31.82 24.02 -7.88
C THR A 24 -32.03 25.33 -7.12
N GLY A 25 -30.95 25.91 -6.57
CA GLY A 25 -31.02 27.24 -5.95
C GLY A 25 -31.45 28.33 -6.95
N GLY A 26 -31.18 28.14 -8.24
CA GLY A 26 -31.67 29.01 -9.31
C GLY A 26 -33.19 28.92 -9.51
N ASP A 27 -33.76 27.71 -9.41
CA ASP A 27 -35.22 27.51 -9.50
C ASP A 27 -35.94 28.18 -8.32
N VAL A 28 -35.37 28.07 -7.11
CA VAL A 28 -35.88 28.76 -5.92
C VAL A 28 -35.82 30.28 -6.11
N LEU A 29 -34.70 30.81 -6.63
CA LEU A 29 -34.56 32.24 -6.91
C LEU A 29 -35.58 32.74 -7.95
N ALA A 30 -35.81 31.96 -9.02
CA ALA A 30 -36.79 32.28 -10.04
C ALA A 30 -38.22 32.27 -9.49
N LEU A 31 -38.56 31.32 -8.61
CA LEU A 31 -39.86 31.24 -7.98
C LEU A 31 -40.16 32.46 -7.08
N LEU A 32 -39.17 32.90 -6.31
CA LEU A 32 -39.28 34.09 -5.45
C LEU A 32 -39.54 35.35 -6.27
N ALA A 33 -38.82 35.53 -7.38
CA ALA A 33 -38.97 36.67 -8.27
C ALA A 33 -40.32 36.66 -9.00
N ALA A 34 -40.78 35.49 -9.48
CA ALA A 34 -42.04 35.36 -10.22
C ALA A 34 -43.28 35.66 -9.36
N ASN A 35 -43.21 35.37 -8.07
CA ASN A 35 -44.34 35.51 -7.14
C ASN A 35 -44.22 36.73 -6.21
N ASN A 36 -43.20 37.58 -6.41
CA ASN A 36 -42.96 38.78 -5.60
C ASN A 36 -42.86 38.48 -4.09
N ILE A 37 -42.24 37.35 -3.75
CA ILE A 37 -42.13 36.86 -2.37
C ILE A 37 -40.99 37.60 -1.67
N CYS A 38 -41.26 38.16 -0.50
CA CYS A 38 -40.27 38.79 0.37
C CYS A 38 -39.37 37.72 1.03
N ALA A 39 -38.42 37.18 0.28
CA ALA A 39 -37.41 36.24 0.77
C ALA A 39 -36.02 36.62 0.26
N SER A 40 -34.99 36.11 0.94
CA SER A 40 -33.59 36.31 0.55
C SER A 40 -32.88 34.95 0.54
N LEU A 41 -32.20 34.66 -0.57
CA LEU A 41 -31.33 33.51 -0.74
C LEU A 41 -29.91 34.02 -0.96
N ASP A 42 -28.97 33.58 -0.13
CA ASP A 42 -27.56 33.77 -0.40
C ASP A 42 -27.17 32.91 -1.61
N VAL A 43 -27.07 33.52 -2.79
CA VAL A 43 -26.79 32.81 -4.06
C VAL A 43 -25.32 32.37 -4.14
N ALA A 44 -24.41 33.08 -3.47
CA ALA A 44 -23.01 32.70 -3.45
C ALA A 44 -22.80 31.44 -2.59
N GLY A 45 -23.42 31.42 -1.40
CA GLY A 45 -23.31 30.32 -0.45
C GLY A 45 -21.89 30.13 0.09
N ALA A 46 -21.78 29.31 1.13
CA ALA A 46 -20.51 28.83 1.64
C ALA A 46 -20.17 27.49 0.97
N ALA A 47 -19.10 27.45 0.19
CA ALA A 47 -18.65 26.22 -0.44
C ALA A 47 -17.87 25.32 0.54
N PHE A 48 -18.19 24.03 0.48
CA PHE A 48 -17.54 22.96 1.22
C PHE A 48 -17.12 21.86 0.24
N ASN A 49 -15.88 21.42 0.36
CA ASN A 49 -15.41 20.27 -0.38
C ASN A 49 -15.34 19.07 0.57
N VAL A 50 -16.26 18.13 0.40
CA VAL A 50 -16.16 16.83 1.08
C VAL A 50 -15.18 15.99 0.25
N ALA A 51 -14.04 15.67 0.83
CA ALA A 51 -13.09 14.73 0.24
C ALA A 51 -13.43 13.32 0.71
N ASP A 52 -13.41 12.37 -0.22
CA ASP A 52 -13.59 10.94 0.04
C ASP A 52 -12.34 10.18 -0.43
N PRO A 53 -11.19 10.35 0.27
CA PRO A 53 -9.97 9.66 -0.10
C PRO A 53 -10.15 8.15 0.06
N ASN A 54 -9.74 7.39 -0.96
CA ASN A 54 -9.77 5.94 -0.93
C ASN A 54 -8.43 5.38 -1.42
N ALA A 55 -7.74 4.61 -0.60
CA ALA A 55 -6.50 3.93 -0.97
C ALA A 55 -6.71 2.86 -2.06
N GLY A 56 -7.94 2.38 -2.24
CA GLY A 56 -8.21 1.24 -3.11
C GLY A 56 -7.58 -0.03 -2.58
N THR A 57 -7.33 -0.98 -3.48
CA THR A 57 -6.76 -2.27 -3.15
C THR A 57 -5.56 -2.60 -4.04
N LEU A 58 -4.62 -3.36 -3.47
CA LEU A 58 -3.52 -3.95 -4.21
C LEU A 58 -3.78 -5.44 -4.49
N SER A 59 -3.36 -5.87 -5.67
CA SER A 59 -3.24 -7.28 -6.04
C SER A 59 -1.77 -7.67 -6.22
N GLY A 60 -1.50 -8.96 -6.16
CA GLY A 60 -0.14 -9.52 -6.27
C GLY A 60 0.26 -10.20 -4.97
N GLY A 61 1.54 -10.11 -4.63
CA GLY A 61 2.07 -10.87 -3.51
C GLY A 61 2.47 -12.30 -3.88
N GLY A 62 2.99 -13.03 -2.91
CA GLY A 62 3.41 -14.42 -3.05
C GLY A 62 4.80 -14.71 -2.50
N ASP A 63 5.26 -15.94 -2.75
CA ASP A 63 6.59 -16.38 -2.34
C ASP A 63 7.65 -15.89 -3.33
N VAL A 64 8.66 -15.20 -2.81
CA VAL A 64 9.81 -14.71 -3.57
C VAL A 64 11.07 -15.37 -3.03
N CYS A 65 11.90 -15.92 -3.92
CA CYS A 65 13.21 -16.45 -3.51
C CYS A 65 14.28 -15.37 -3.66
N LEU A 66 14.99 -15.06 -2.59
CA LEU A 66 16.13 -14.16 -2.60
C LEU A 66 17.33 -14.88 -3.23
N SER A 67 17.41 -14.90 -4.57
CA SER A 67 18.54 -15.46 -5.30
C SER A 67 19.61 -14.40 -5.55
N GLY A 68 20.38 -14.06 -4.52
CA GLY A 68 21.43 -13.02 -4.57
C GLY A 68 21.37 -12.07 -3.38
N ASP A 69 21.82 -10.83 -3.56
CA ASP A 69 21.88 -9.85 -2.48
C ASP A 69 20.55 -9.09 -2.27
N ALA A 70 19.65 -9.12 -3.24
CA ALA A 70 18.39 -8.39 -3.20
C ALA A 70 17.29 -9.05 -4.05
N ALA A 71 16.03 -8.81 -3.66
CA ALA A 71 14.84 -9.14 -4.43
C ALA A 71 13.95 -7.90 -4.62
N ILE A 72 13.27 -7.82 -5.76
CA ILE A 72 12.30 -6.77 -6.06
C ILE A 72 10.90 -7.31 -5.80
N LEU A 73 10.13 -6.59 -4.99
CA LEU A 73 8.73 -6.85 -4.70
C LEU A 73 7.89 -5.84 -5.46
N THR A 74 6.99 -6.31 -6.30
CA THR A 74 6.10 -5.46 -7.11
C THR A 74 4.65 -5.87 -6.87
N ALA A 75 3.82 -4.91 -6.48
CA ALA A 75 2.37 -5.08 -6.38
C ALA A 75 1.66 -4.32 -7.50
N THR A 76 0.43 -4.73 -7.80
CA THR A 76 -0.39 -4.15 -8.87
C THR A 76 -1.59 -3.40 -8.27
N PRO A 77 -1.72 -2.09 -8.49
CA PRO A 77 -2.92 -1.34 -8.11
C PRO A 77 -4.12 -1.78 -8.95
N ASN A 78 -5.25 -2.02 -8.30
CA ASN A 78 -6.47 -2.46 -8.99
C ASN A 78 -7.25 -1.33 -9.67
N GLY A 79 -6.81 -0.07 -9.50
CA GLY A 79 -7.41 1.10 -10.14
C GLY A 79 -8.69 1.59 -9.46
N ASP A 80 -8.98 1.09 -8.26
CA ASP A 80 -10.10 1.46 -7.40
C ASP A 80 -9.76 2.54 -6.36
N SER A 81 -8.53 3.07 -6.39
CA SER A 81 -8.10 4.19 -5.56
C SER A 81 -8.74 5.50 -6.00
N ASN A 82 -9.15 6.33 -5.04
CA ASN A 82 -9.62 7.70 -5.25
C ASN A 82 -8.69 8.67 -4.51
N THR A 83 -8.02 9.56 -5.26
CA THR A 83 -7.16 10.61 -4.70
C THR A 83 -7.73 11.99 -5.07
N PRO A 84 -8.54 12.60 -4.19
CA PRO A 84 -9.08 13.94 -4.41
C PRO A 84 -8.00 15.03 -4.49
N ALA A 85 -8.36 16.22 -5.00
CA ALA A 85 -7.47 17.36 -4.96
C ALA A 85 -7.08 17.73 -3.51
N GLY A 86 -5.79 17.99 -3.27
CA GLY A 86 -5.24 18.22 -1.93
C GLY A 86 -4.79 16.94 -1.20
N TYR A 87 -4.87 15.78 -1.86
CA TYR A 87 -4.37 14.51 -1.36
C TYR A 87 -3.22 13.99 -2.21
N SER A 88 -2.39 13.16 -1.58
CA SER A 88 -1.28 12.45 -2.19
C SER A 88 -1.44 10.95 -2.00
N LEU A 89 -1.01 10.21 -3.01
CA LEU A 89 -0.95 8.75 -3.02
C LEU A 89 0.51 8.33 -2.82
N ALA A 90 0.75 7.44 -1.87
CA ALA A 90 2.04 6.79 -1.68
C ALA A 90 1.85 5.29 -1.44
N TYR A 91 2.93 4.54 -1.60
CA TYR A 91 3.02 3.14 -1.27
C TYR A 91 4.00 2.95 -0.12
N VAL A 92 3.66 2.03 0.77
CA VAL A 92 4.44 1.78 1.99
C VAL A 92 4.76 0.29 2.06
N LEU A 93 6.04 -0.04 2.19
CA LEU A 93 6.48 -1.39 2.47
C LEU A 93 6.58 -1.56 3.99
N THR A 94 5.86 -2.52 4.53
CA THR A 94 5.95 -2.93 5.94
C THR A 94 6.53 -4.33 6.06
N SER A 95 7.06 -4.67 7.23
CA SER A 95 7.58 -6.00 7.55
C SER A 95 6.96 -6.58 8.82
N GLY A 96 6.76 -7.89 8.82
CA GLY A 96 6.29 -8.65 9.99
C GLY A 96 4.84 -8.37 10.39
N ALA A 97 4.41 -8.96 11.49
CA ALA A 97 3.03 -8.83 12.00
C ALA A 97 2.73 -7.45 12.59
N GLU A 98 3.76 -6.76 13.10
CA GLU A 98 3.66 -5.41 13.68
C GLU A 98 3.58 -4.31 12.61
N LEU A 99 3.68 -4.66 11.32
CA LEU A 99 3.64 -3.73 10.20
C LEU A 99 4.67 -2.59 10.32
N THR A 100 5.90 -2.91 10.74
CA THR A 100 7.00 -1.93 10.83
C THR A 100 7.30 -1.38 9.44
N ILE A 101 7.24 -0.06 9.27
CA ILE A 101 7.47 0.61 7.99
C ILE A 101 8.95 0.50 7.63
N GLN A 102 9.28 -0.13 6.51
CA GLN A 102 10.65 -0.28 6.03
C GLN A 102 11.01 0.75 4.97
N GLN A 103 10.09 1.01 4.04
CA GLN A 103 10.33 1.90 2.90
C GLN A 103 9.03 2.60 2.50
N LEU A 104 9.15 3.79 1.90
CA LEU A 104 8.04 4.53 1.29
C LEU A 104 8.43 4.88 -0.15
N GLY A 105 7.44 4.87 -1.05
CA GLY A 105 7.67 5.11 -2.47
C GLY A 105 6.44 5.67 -3.17
N ALA A 106 6.64 6.26 -4.34
CA ALA A 106 5.56 6.73 -5.22
C ALA A 106 5.04 5.62 -6.16
N ALA A 107 5.70 4.47 -6.18
CA ALA A 107 5.31 3.29 -6.95
C ALA A 107 5.21 2.07 -6.03
N PRO A 108 4.36 1.08 -6.35
CA PRO A 108 4.21 -0.16 -5.60
C PRO A 108 5.35 -1.16 -5.88
N GLU A 109 6.59 -0.68 -5.90
CA GLU A 109 7.79 -1.45 -6.18
C GLU A 109 8.88 -1.14 -5.14
N PHE A 110 9.40 -2.18 -4.50
CA PHE A 110 10.39 -2.04 -3.43
C PHE A 110 11.48 -3.10 -3.53
N THR A 111 12.67 -2.76 -3.08
CA THR A 111 13.82 -3.69 -3.05
C THR A 111 14.12 -4.08 -1.61
N VAL A 112 14.20 -5.39 -1.36
CA VAL A 112 14.52 -5.97 -0.05
C VAL A 112 15.78 -6.82 -0.13
N THR A 113 16.57 -6.83 0.94
CA THR A 113 17.87 -7.54 1.01
C THR A 113 17.89 -8.64 2.07
N SER A 114 16.76 -8.93 2.69
CA SER A 114 16.64 -9.94 3.74
C SER A 114 15.34 -10.71 3.61
N GLY A 115 15.39 -12.01 3.91
CA GLY A 115 14.20 -12.85 4.00
C GLY A 115 13.23 -12.39 5.09
N GLY A 116 11.95 -12.66 4.90
CA GLY A 116 10.89 -12.27 5.84
C GLY A 116 9.53 -12.07 5.19
N LEU A 117 8.54 -11.77 6.03
CA LEU A 117 7.20 -11.36 5.59
C LEU A 117 7.19 -9.86 5.36
N TYR A 118 6.81 -9.45 4.17
CA TYR A 118 6.62 -8.06 3.79
C TYR A 118 5.21 -7.82 3.28
N THR A 119 4.70 -6.62 3.42
CA THR A 119 3.40 -6.24 2.85
C THR A 119 3.51 -4.85 2.24
N ILE A 120 3.08 -4.72 0.98
CA ILE A 120 2.97 -3.42 0.31
C ILE A 120 1.56 -2.91 0.53
N HIS A 121 1.43 -1.69 1.02
CA HIS A 121 0.17 -1.01 1.27
C HIS A 121 0.05 0.22 0.40
N THR A 122 -1.18 0.55 0.00
CA THR A 122 -1.50 1.84 -0.60
C THR A 122 -1.97 2.81 0.47
N PHE A 123 -1.48 4.05 0.42
CA PHE A 123 -1.81 5.09 1.39
C PHE A 123 -2.19 6.39 0.68
N VAL A 124 -3.40 6.88 0.94
CA VAL A 124 -3.90 8.17 0.45
C VAL A 124 -4.10 9.10 1.63
N PHE A 125 -3.44 10.24 1.61
CA PHE A 125 -3.36 11.16 2.74
C PHE A 125 -3.35 12.62 2.28
N PRO A 126 -3.72 13.59 3.14
CA PRO A 126 -3.63 15.00 2.80
C PRO A 126 -2.20 15.40 2.46
N SER A 127 -2.00 16.17 1.39
CA SER A 127 -0.66 16.55 0.92
C SER A 127 0.13 17.44 1.90
N ASP A 128 -0.55 18.02 2.89
CA ASP A 128 0.02 18.84 3.97
C ASP A 128 0.34 18.02 5.23
N LEU A 129 0.07 16.71 5.24
CA LEU A 129 0.41 15.84 6.34
C LEU A 129 1.93 15.75 6.51
N ASP A 130 2.40 16.07 7.70
CA ASP A 130 3.82 15.96 8.04
C ASP A 130 4.22 14.48 8.25
N LEU A 131 4.91 13.92 7.25
CA LEU A 131 5.46 12.56 7.32
C LEU A 131 6.85 12.50 7.98
N SER A 132 7.40 13.61 8.47
CA SER A 132 8.72 13.61 9.15
C SER A 132 8.72 12.79 10.45
N VAL A 133 7.55 12.55 11.03
CA VAL A 133 7.36 11.67 12.18
C VAL A 133 7.49 10.18 11.84
N VAL A 134 7.40 9.82 10.55
CA VAL A 134 7.53 8.45 10.08
C VAL A 134 9.00 8.12 9.90
N VAL A 135 9.55 7.34 10.82
CA VAL A 135 10.94 6.88 10.80
C VAL A 135 10.97 5.42 10.34
N PRO A 136 11.55 5.11 9.16
CA PRO A 136 11.71 3.75 8.70
C PRO A 136 12.45 2.87 9.71
N GLY A 137 11.97 1.65 9.90
CA GLY A 137 12.47 0.67 10.87
C GLY A 137 12.01 0.91 12.32
N THR A 138 11.30 2.01 12.61
CA THR A 138 10.80 2.32 13.96
C THR A 138 9.29 2.51 13.98
N THR A 139 8.76 3.34 13.09
CA THR A 139 7.33 3.62 13.04
C THR A 139 6.57 2.44 12.45
N THR A 140 5.46 2.06 13.06
CA THR A 140 4.59 1.00 12.58
C THR A 140 3.39 1.57 11.80
N GLY A 141 2.78 0.75 10.94
CA GLY A 141 1.49 1.10 10.33
C GLY A 141 0.40 1.37 11.36
N GLY A 142 0.46 0.70 12.52
CA GLY A 142 -0.42 0.95 13.66
C GLY A 142 -0.25 2.35 14.27
N ASP A 143 1.00 2.83 14.41
CA ASP A 143 1.27 4.18 14.90
C ASP A 143 0.71 5.25 13.96
N VAL A 144 0.86 5.04 12.65
CA VAL A 144 0.28 5.95 11.64
C VAL A 144 -1.25 5.93 11.72
N LEU A 145 -1.87 4.76 11.81
CA LEU A 145 -3.33 4.66 11.94
C LEU A 145 -3.83 5.34 13.22
N ALA A 146 -3.12 5.17 14.33
CA ALA A 146 -3.43 5.84 15.59
C ALA A 146 -3.30 7.36 15.50
N LEU A 147 -2.26 7.87 14.83
CA LEU A 147 -2.06 9.30 14.59
C LEU A 147 -3.20 9.91 13.76
N LEU A 148 -3.62 9.22 12.70
CA LEU A 148 -4.72 9.64 11.84
C LEU A 148 -6.04 9.73 12.62
N ALA A 149 -6.32 8.70 13.43
CA ALA A 149 -7.52 8.66 14.27
C ALA A 149 -7.51 9.74 15.36
N ALA A 150 -6.36 9.97 16.02
CA ALA A 150 -6.24 10.95 17.10
C ALA A 150 -6.46 12.40 16.63
N ASN A 151 -6.10 12.71 15.37
CA ASN A 151 -6.20 14.05 14.82
C ASN A 151 -7.43 14.24 13.90
N ASN A 152 -8.31 13.25 13.78
CA ASN A 152 -9.44 13.24 12.84
C ASN A 152 -9.00 13.56 11.40
N ILE A 153 -7.84 13.05 10.99
CA ILE A 153 -7.34 13.24 9.63
C ILE A 153 -8.09 12.28 8.70
N CYS A 154 -8.75 12.83 7.70
CA CYS A 154 -9.30 12.04 6.61
C CYS A 154 -8.13 11.48 5.79
N ALA A 155 -7.87 10.19 5.90
CA ALA A 155 -6.89 9.46 5.12
C ALA A 155 -7.39 8.03 4.96
N SER A 156 -6.87 7.33 3.96
CA SER A 156 -7.22 5.95 3.66
C SER A 156 -5.96 5.13 3.51
N LEU A 157 -5.93 3.95 4.14
CA LEU A 157 -4.82 3.00 4.11
C LEU A 157 -5.37 1.62 3.79
N ASP A 158 -4.80 0.96 2.79
CA ASP A 158 -5.09 -0.45 2.51
C ASP A 158 -4.38 -1.32 3.54
N VAL A 159 -5.06 -1.64 4.65
CA VAL A 159 -4.50 -2.44 5.75
C VAL A 159 -4.24 -3.89 5.33
N ALA A 160 -5.02 -4.43 4.39
CA ALA A 160 -4.80 -5.79 3.89
C ALA A 160 -3.54 -5.86 3.04
N GLY A 161 -3.41 -4.95 2.07
CA GLY A 161 -2.24 -4.83 1.19
C GLY A 161 -1.94 -6.08 0.37
N ALA A 162 -0.80 -6.05 -0.32
CA ALA A 162 -0.23 -7.20 -1.04
C ALA A 162 0.92 -7.81 -0.24
N ALA A 163 0.72 -9.04 0.27
CA ALA A 163 1.68 -9.72 1.12
C ALA A 163 2.69 -10.57 0.33
N PHE A 164 3.97 -10.47 0.68
CA PHE A 164 5.08 -11.20 0.10
C PHE A 164 5.83 -11.98 1.17
N ASN A 165 6.18 -13.22 0.87
CA ASN A 165 7.05 -14.02 1.73
C ASN A 165 8.38 -14.24 1.01
N VAL A 166 9.43 -13.62 1.53
CA VAL A 166 10.76 -13.69 0.93
C VAL A 166 11.56 -14.80 1.61
N ALA A 167 11.79 -15.89 0.89
CA ALA A 167 12.64 -16.98 1.33
C ALA A 167 14.11 -16.66 1.02
N ASP A 168 14.99 -16.84 2.01
CA ASP A 168 16.43 -16.65 1.89
C ASP A 168 17.16 -17.98 2.19
N PRO A 169 17.19 -18.93 1.23
CA PRO A 169 17.86 -20.21 1.42
C PRO A 169 19.38 -20.08 1.33
N ASN A 170 20.06 -20.24 2.46
CA ASN A 170 21.53 -20.25 2.52
C ASN A 170 22.08 -21.69 2.67
N ALA A 171 22.80 -22.17 1.65
CA ALA A 171 23.42 -23.50 1.66
C ALA A 171 24.72 -23.58 2.48
N GLY A 172 25.23 -22.45 2.98
CA GLY A 172 26.50 -22.35 3.68
C GLY A 172 27.71 -22.73 2.82
N THR A 173 28.87 -22.95 3.46
CA THR A 173 30.09 -23.42 2.79
C THR A 173 30.52 -24.76 3.37
N LEU A 174 30.79 -25.75 2.51
CA LEU A 174 31.43 -27.00 2.92
C LEU A 174 32.94 -26.76 3.08
N SER A 175 33.45 -26.86 4.31
CA SER A 175 34.90 -26.91 4.55
C SER A 175 35.36 -28.36 4.47
N GLY A 176 36.13 -28.70 3.43
CA GLY A 176 36.78 -30.01 3.33
C GLY A 176 37.78 -30.17 4.48
N GLY A 177 37.51 -31.11 5.38
CA GLY A 177 38.51 -31.58 6.34
C GLY A 177 39.62 -32.28 5.55
N GLY A 178 40.67 -31.55 5.22
CA GLY A 178 41.89 -32.15 4.68
C GLY A 178 42.45 -33.10 5.73
N ASP A 179 42.26 -34.40 5.53
CA ASP A 179 42.92 -35.42 6.33
C ASP A 179 44.42 -35.34 6.06
N THR A 180 45.15 -34.54 6.85
CA THR A 180 46.61 -34.39 6.74
C THR A 180 47.36 -35.57 7.35
N ARG A 181 46.77 -36.78 7.39
CA ARG A 181 47.53 -37.98 7.73
C ARG A 181 48.10 -38.60 6.46
N GLY A 182 49.28 -38.08 6.12
CA GLY A 182 50.16 -38.65 5.11
C GLY A 182 50.35 -40.15 5.30
N GLY A 183 50.15 -40.89 4.21
CA GLY A 183 50.32 -42.32 4.11
C GLY A 183 50.09 -42.74 2.67
N GLU A 184 51.10 -42.49 1.83
CA GLU A 184 51.23 -43.02 0.47
C GLU A 184 50.89 -44.52 0.46
N ARG A 185 49.65 -44.87 0.06
CA ARG A 185 49.35 -46.19 -0.48
C ARG A 185 48.88 -46.02 -1.91
N ARG A 186 49.83 -46.27 -2.81
CA ARG A 186 49.63 -46.38 -4.25
C ARG A 186 48.54 -47.40 -4.54
N HIS A 187 47.34 -46.93 -4.85
CA HIS A 187 46.41 -47.70 -5.67
C HIS A 187 46.45 -47.10 -7.07
N ASN A 188 47.26 -47.75 -7.91
CA ASN A 188 47.29 -47.52 -9.34
C ASN A 188 45.97 -48.03 -9.92
N SER A 189 45.04 -47.14 -10.19
CA SER A 189 43.88 -47.41 -11.04
C SER A 189 43.84 -46.36 -12.14
N SER A 190 44.64 -46.61 -13.17
CA SER A 190 44.46 -46.02 -14.49
C SER A 190 43.11 -46.45 -15.05
N CYS A 191 42.07 -45.64 -14.84
CA CYS A 191 40.82 -45.75 -15.60
C CYS A 191 40.77 -44.62 -16.63
N SER A 192 41.18 -44.94 -17.85
CA SER A 192 40.89 -44.15 -19.05
C SER A 192 39.38 -44.17 -19.34
N GLN A 193 38.87 -43.02 -19.76
CA GLN A 193 37.46 -42.72 -20.03
C GLN A 193 36.80 -43.69 -21.03
N GLY A 194 35.61 -44.22 -20.69
CA GLY A 194 34.74 -45.01 -21.57
C GLY A 194 33.53 -45.61 -20.83
N PRO A 195 32.34 -45.74 -21.46
CA PRO A 195 31.09 -45.87 -20.71
C PRO A 195 30.77 -47.33 -20.36
N ARG A 196 30.35 -47.52 -19.11
CA ARG A 196 29.85 -48.76 -18.48
C ARG A 196 30.94 -49.77 -18.12
N GLN A 197 31.17 -49.96 -16.82
CA GLN A 197 31.13 -51.31 -16.23
C GLN A 197 31.19 -51.29 -14.69
N SER A 198 30.35 -52.17 -14.15
CA SER A 198 30.25 -52.62 -12.77
C SER A 198 31.63 -52.92 -12.18
N CYS A 199 31.93 -52.41 -10.98
CA CYS A 199 33.07 -52.86 -10.20
C CYS A 199 32.56 -53.89 -9.18
N ASP A 200 32.63 -55.17 -9.53
CA ASP A 200 32.54 -56.26 -8.55
C ASP A 200 33.83 -56.28 -7.73
N MET A 201 33.70 -56.27 -6.40
CA MET A 201 34.81 -56.44 -5.48
C MET A 201 35.29 -57.90 -5.53
N ALA A 202 36.49 -58.14 -6.06
CA ALA A 202 37.22 -59.38 -5.79
C ALA A 202 38.05 -59.21 -4.52
N ALA A 203 37.74 -60.03 -3.51
CA ALA A 203 38.50 -60.14 -2.28
C ALA A 203 39.88 -60.77 -2.54
N GLY A 204 40.91 -60.19 -1.91
CA GLY A 204 42.25 -60.75 -1.75
C GLY A 204 42.83 -60.25 -0.44
#